data_AF-A0A535UZ03-F1
#
_entry.id   AF-A0A535UZ03-F1
#
_cell.length_a   1.000
_cell.length_b   1.000
_cell.length_c   1.000
_cell.angle_alpha   90.00
_cell.angle_beta   90.00
_cell.angle_gamma   90.00
#
_symmetry.space_group_name_H-M   'P 1'
#
loop_
_entity.id
_entity.type
_entity.pdbx_description
1 polymer ?
#
loop_
_entity_poly.entity_id
_entity_poly.type
_entity_poly.pdbx_seq_one_letter_code
_entity_poly.pdbx_strand_id
1 'polypeptide(L)'
;MATVVGNGGGSGDRPGARGRATVPGRQGVTGPELATPPLVVRRREEEETVVTFPALVYREFLAASAITAFLMLVSTWVNAPLLQRANTAITPNPAKAPWYFLGLQELLERFPPVMAGVAFPTFVIVGMMLTPYIDKNPSRRPQDRKVAIVLMTIYIMLAVAFVVIGVFFRGTAFTWQWDRLLGHPGVHPGT
;
A
#
# COMPACT_ATOMS: atom_id res chain seq x y z
N MET A 1 -29.10 44.63 81.76
CA MET A 1 -30.55 44.71 81.92
C MET A 1 -31.19 43.54 81.20
N ALA A 2 -32.19 42.91 81.83
CA ALA A 2 -33.11 41.88 81.33
C ALA A 2 -32.61 40.42 81.19
N THR A 3 -32.87 39.69 82.28
CA THR A 3 -33.16 38.24 82.45
C THR A 3 -34.24 37.71 81.50
N VAL A 4 -34.26 36.38 81.26
CA VAL A 4 -35.42 35.44 81.14
C VAL A 4 -34.86 34.12 80.54
N VAL A 5 -34.73 32.99 81.24
CA VAL A 5 -35.68 32.06 81.92
C VAL A 5 -36.55 31.22 80.96
N GLY A 6 -36.49 29.88 81.14
CA GLY A 6 -37.47 28.87 80.68
C GLY A 6 -36.88 27.86 79.68
N ASN A 7 -36.47 26.64 80.04
CA ASN A 7 -37.12 25.48 80.69
C ASN A 7 -38.03 24.63 79.76
N GLY A 8 -37.81 23.30 79.82
CA GLY A 8 -38.66 22.23 79.28
C GLY A 8 -38.34 21.88 77.83
N GLY A 9 -38.00 20.66 77.42
CA GLY A 9 -38.39 19.34 77.92
C GLY A 9 -38.99 18.58 76.73
N GLY A 10 -38.44 17.43 76.34
CA GLY A 10 -38.99 16.67 75.21
C GLY A 10 -38.06 15.61 74.64
N SER A 11 -38.20 14.41 75.18
CA SER A 11 -37.61 13.14 74.75
C SER A 11 -38.06 12.69 73.35
N GLY A 12 -37.16 11.99 72.65
CA GLY A 12 -37.54 10.84 71.83
C GLY A 12 -37.48 11.00 70.31
N ASP A 13 -36.84 10.01 69.70
CA ASP A 13 -36.93 9.55 68.31
C ASP A 13 -36.21 10.30 67.18
N ARG A 14 -35.05 9.73 66.80
CA ARG A 14 -34.50 9.80 65.44
C ARG A 14 -34.44 8.38 64.89
N PRO A 15 -34.95 8.16 63.67
CA PRO A 15 -34.02 7.70 62.65
C PRO A 15 -34.30 8.31 61.26
N GLY A 16 -33.26 8.42 60.44
CA GLY A 16 -33.43 8.69 59.01
C GLY A 16 -32.37 9.59 58.39
N ALA A 17 -31.12 9.12 58.37
CA ALA A 17 -30.09 9.72 57.52
C ALA A 17 -30.44 9.46 56.03
N ARG A 18 -30.66 10.53 55.25
CA ARG A 18 -30.50 10.52 53.79
C ARG A 18 -29.65 11.72 53.38
N GLY A 19 -28.56 11.41 52.69
CA GLY A 19 -27.46 12.32 52.39
C GLY A 19 -27.81 13.41 51.38
N ARG A 20 -27.13 14.55 51.56
CA ARG A 20 -26.91 15.55 50.51
C ARG A 20 -25.40 15.62 50.30
N ALA A 21 -24.94 15.06 49.19
CA ALA A 21 -23.53 15.15 48.80
C ALA A 21 -23.20 16.61 48.47
N THR A 22 -22.25 17.17 49.22
CA THR A 22 -21.62 18.46 48.96
C THR A 22 -20.77 18.35 47.69
N VAL A 23 -21.08 19.14 46.67
CA VAL A 23 -20.20 19.32 45.50
C VAL A 23 -19.00 20.17 45.96
N PRO A 24 -17.75 19.68 45.94
CA PRO A 24 -16.61 20.54 46.19
C PRO A 24 -16.32 21.38 44.94
N GLY A 25 -16.02 22.65 45.19
CA GLY A 25 -15.84 23.67 44.16
C GLY A 25 -14.77 23.34 43.13
N ARG A 26 -15.04 23.78 41.89
CA ARG A 26 -14.10 23.85 40.78
C ARG A 26 -12.93 24.75 41.18
N GLN A 27 -11.86 24.14 41.68
CA GLN A 27 -10.59 24.83 41.88
C GLN A 27 -9.98 25.15 40.52
N GLY A 28 -9.59 26.40 40.33
CA GLY A 28 -8.87 26.86 39.15
C GLY A 28 -7.58 26.08 38.99
N VAL A 29 -7.44 25.40 37.85
CA VAL A 29 -6.20 24.74 37.45
C VAL A 29 -5.28 25.82 36.90
N THR A 30 -4.55 26.47 37.80
CA THR A 30 -3.42 27.35 37.47
C THR A 30 -2.13 26.61 37.81
N GLY A 31 -1.53 25.98 36.79
CA GLY A 31 -0.26 25.27 36.88
C GLY A 31 0.16 24.74 35.49
N PRO A 32 1.46 24.54 35.22
CA PRO A 32 2.03 24.20 33.90
C PRO A 32 1.65 22.80 33.36
N GLU A 33 0.59 22.19 33.86
CA GLU A 33 0.18 20.82 33.56
C GLU A 33 -0.56 20.67 32.22
N LEU A 34 -1.00 21.79 31.62
CA LEU A 34 -1.60 21.85 30.29
C LEU A 34 -0.60 21.73 29.12
N ALA A 35 0.70 21.60 29.40
CA ALA A 35 1.76 21.49 28.38
C ALA A 35 2.11 20.04 27.98
N THR A 36 1.31 19.04 28.39
CA THR A 36 1.52 17.66 27.93
C THR A 36 0.34 17.23 27.06
N PRO A 37 0.44 17.28 25.72
CA PRO A 37 -0.56 16.64 24.88
C PRO A 37 -0.58 15.13 25.17
N PRO A 38 -1.73 14.43 25.03
CA PRO A 38 -1.83 13.00 25.30
C PRO A 38 -0.96 12.21 24.31
N LEU A 39 0.29 11.94 24.72
CA LEU A 39 1.34 11.23 23.96
C LEU A 39 1.24 9.70 24.13
N VAL A 40 0.04 9.14 24.27
CA VAL A 40 -0.12 7.71 24.57
C VAL A 40 -0.25 6.84 23.31
N VAL A 41 -0.30 7.44 22.11
CA VAL A 41 -0.26 6.68 20.83
C VAL A 41 1.03 6.91 20.02
N ARG A 42 1.78 7.99 20.29
CA ARG A 42 3.03 8.28 19.57
C ARG A 42 4.29 7.62 20.15
N ARG A 43 4.26 7.23 21.43
CA ARG A 43 5.45 6.75 22.13
C ARG A 43 5.99 5.39 21.65
N ARG A 44 5.13 4.51 21.12
CA ARG A 44 5.55 3.16 20.71
C ARG A 44 6.40 3.10 19.44
N GLU A 45 6.21 4.01 18.49
CA GLU A 45 6.99 4.03 17.25
C GLU A 45 8.35 4.73 17.44
N GLU A 46 8.43 5.74 18.32
CA GLU A 46 9.67 6.46 18.61
C GLU A 46 10.64 5.62 19.46
N GLU A 47 10.13 4.71 20.31
CA GLU A 47 10.93 3.80 21.15
C GLU A 47 11.62 2.66 20.37
N GLU A 48 11.20 2.35 19.13
CA GLU A 48 11.81 1.31 18.26
C GLU A 48 12.48 1.92 17.01
N THR A 49 12.83 3.20 17.04
CA THR A 49 13.60 3.83 15.95
C THR A 49 15.09 3.76 16.27
N VAL A 50 15.84 3.11 15.38
CA VAL A 50 17.30 3.05 15.46
C VAL A 50 17.89 4.15 14.60
N VAL A 51 19.00 4.75 15.04
CA VAL A 51 19.74 5.74 14.25
C VAL A 51 20.11 5.14 12.90
N THR A 52 19.78 5.85 11.82
CA THR A 52 19.97 5.41 10.43
C THR A 52 21.41 5.02 10.14
N PHE A 53 22.36 5.81 10.64
CA PHE A 53 23.78 5.49 10.62
C PHE A 53 24.21 4.90 11.97
N PRO A 54 24.94 3.77 12.02
CA PRO A 54 25.45 2.94 10.91
C PRO A 54 24.53 1.77 10.53
N ALA A 55 23.48 1.50 11.31
CA ALA A 55 22.74 0.24 11.26
C ALA A 55 21.93 0.03 9.96
N LEU A 56 21.29 1.08 9.43
CA LEU A 56 20.53 0.98 8.18
C LEU A 56 21.48 0.96 6.97
N VAL A 57 22.47 1.86 6.95
CA VAL A 57 23.44 1.98 5.86
C VAL A 57 24.19 0.68 5.62
N TYR A 58 24.61 -0.02 6.68
CA TYR A 58 25.29 -1.31 6.54
C TYR A 58 24.38 -2.39 5.92
N ARG A 59 23.10 -2.44 6.32
CA ARG A 59 22.13 -3.40 5.77
C ARG A 59 21.82 -3.10 4.30
N GLU A 60 21.64 -1.83 3.95
CA GLU A 60 21.40 -1.39 2.57
C GLU A 60 22.62 -1.65 1.67
N PHE A 61 23.83 -1.39 2.18
CA PHE A 61 25.06 -1.70 1.45
C PHE A 61 25.21 -3.19 1.18
N LEU A 62 24.90 -4.05 2.17
CA LEU A 62 24.91 -5.50 2.00
C LEU A 62 23.86 -5.96 0.97
N ALA A 63 22.64 -5.41 1.04
CA ALA A 63 21.58 -5.73 0.08
C ALA A 63 21.92 -5.27 -1.34
N ALA A 64 22.47 -4.07 -1.50
CA ALA A 64 22.92 -3.53 -2.80
C ALA A 64 24.07 -4.37 -3.38
N SER A 65 25.03 -4.76 -2.55
CA SER A 65 26.13 -5.64 -2.94
C SER A 65 25.61 -7.02 -3.38
N ALA A 66 24.65 -7.59 -2.63
CA ALA A 66 24.04 -8.87 -2.96
C ALA A 66 23.25 -8.81 -4.29
N ILE A 67 22.46 -7.76 -4.51
CA ILE A 67 21.74 -7.56 -5.79
C ILE A 67 22.73 -7.39 -6.95
N THR A 68 23.80 -6.62 -6.75
CA THR A 68 24.83 -6.43 -7.78
C THR A 68 25.53 -7.74 -8.15
N ALA A 69 25.92 -8.52 -7.14
CA ALA A 69 26.52 -9.84 -7.35
C ALA A 69 25.54 -10.79 -8.06
N PHE A 70 24.27 -10.80 -7.64
CA PHE A 70 23.22 -11.59 -8.30
C PHE A 70 23.06 -11.22 -9.78
N LEU A 71 22.95 -9.92 -10.10
CA LEU A 71 22.84 -9.46 -11.48
C LEU A 71 24.07 -9.80 -12.33
N MET A 72 25.28 -9.71 -11.75
CA MET A 72 26.52 -10.13 -12.42
C MET A 72 26.51 -11.62 -12.73
N LEU A 73 26.15 -12.47 -11.76
CA LEU A 73 26.05 -13.92 -11.96
C LEU A 73 25.04 -14.27 -13.06
N VAL A 74 23.84 -13.68 -13.00
CA VAL A 74 22.82 -13.88 -14.04
C VAL A 74 23.33 -13.41 -15.40
N SER A 75 24.01 -12.25 -15.46
CA SER A 75 24.57 -11.73 -16.71
C SER A 75 25.64 -12.63 -17.32
N THR A 76 26.40 -13.38 -16.52
CA THR A 76 27.41 -14.31 -17.04
C THR A 76 26.81 -15.59 -17.61
N TRP A 77 25.68 -16.05 -17.07
CA TRP A 77 25.04 -17.31 -17.50
C TRP A 77 23.94 -17.09 -18.55
N VAL A 78 23.29 -15.93 -18.56
CA VAL A 78 22.21 -15.60 -19.48
C VAL A 78 22.73 -14.64 -20.55
N ASN A 79 23.09 -15.19 -21.71
CA ASN A 79 23.49 -14.38 -22.86
C ASN A 79 22.30 -13.59 -23.41
N ALA A 80 22.43 -12.27 -23.47
CA ALA A 80 21.48 -11.42 -24.15
C ALA A 80 21.61 -11.62 -25.68
N PRO A 81 20.56 -12.06 -26.39
CA PRO A 81 20.60 -12.15 -27.84
C PRO A 81 20.69 -10.72 -28.42
N LEU A 82 21.87 -10.35 -28.91
CA LEU A 82 22.09 -9.06 -29.55
C LEU A 82 21.46 -9.09 -30.95
N LEU A 83 20.58 -8.11 -31.23
CA LEU A 83 20.09 -7.90 -32.59
C LEU A 83 21.18 -7.27 -33.47
N GLN A 84 20.98 -7.34 -34.79
CA GLN A 84 21.83 -6.61 -35.74
C GLN A 84 21.85 -5.11 -35.43
N ARG A 85 22.92 -4.42 -35.86
CA ARG A 85 23.03 -2.97 -35.72
C ARG A 85 21.78 -2.29 -36.29
N ALA A 86 21.31 -1.27 -35.56
CA ALA A 86 20.10 -0.56 -35.91
C ALA A 86 20.15 -0.06 -37.36
N ASN A 87 19.14 -0.45 -38.15
CA ASN A 87 18.97 0.00 -39.52
C ASN A 87 17.63 0.76 -39.60
N THR A 88 17.66 2.04 -39.95
CA THR A 88 16.45 2.87 -40.05
C THR A 88 15.58 2.52 -41.26
N ALA A 89 16.10 1.78 -42.23
CA ALA A 89 15.36 1.36 -43.43
C ALA A 89 14.56 0.05 -43.22
N ILE A 90 14.79 -0.68 -42.13
CA ILE A 90 14.14 -1.96 -41.86
C ILE A 90 13.67 -1.99 -40.41
N THR A 91 12.35 -2.08 -40.20
CA THR A 91 11.78 -2.34 -38.88
C THR A 91 11.82 -3.85 -38.60
N PRO A 92 12.62 -4.32 -37.63
CA PRO A 92 12.70 -5.75 -37.33
C PRO A 92 11.35 -6.27 -36.80
N ASN A 93 10.81 -7.28 -37.46
CA ASN A 93 9.70 -8.10 -36.97
C ASN A 93 10.31 -9.41 -36.47
N PRO A 94 10.36 -9.69 -35.14
CA PRO A 94 9.44 -9.23 -34.11
C PRO A 94 10.05 -8.21 -33.13
N ALA A 95 9.49 -7.00 -33.07
CA ALA A 95 9.79 -6.01 -32.04
C ALA A 95 9.01 -6.33 -30.74
N LYS A 96 9.42 -7.38 -30.02
CA LYS A 96 8.88 -7.66 -28.68
C LYS A 96 9.46 -6.65 -27.69
N ALA A 97 8.63 -5.82 -27.07
CA ALA A 97 9.13 -4.94 -26.00
C ALA A 97 9.43 -5.75 -24.73
N PRO A 98 10.18 -5.15 -23.80
CA PRO A 98 10.39 -5.72 -22.48
C PRO A 98 9.07 -6.01 -21.77
N TRP A 99 9.09 -7.02 -20.89
CA TRP A 99 7.92 -7.56 -20.18
C TRP A 99 7.16 -6.50 -19.36
N TYR A 100 7.83 -5.46 -18.87
CA TYR A 100 7.20 -4.36 -18.12
C TYR A 100 6.41 -3.39 -19.03
N PHE A 101 6.63 -3.41 -20.34
CA PHE A 101 5.84 -2.68 -21.33
C PHE A 101 4.79 -3.54 -22.02
N LEU A 102 4.73 -4.83 -21.71
CA LEU A 102 3.84 -5.79 -22.38
C LEU A 102 2.39 -5.30 -22.39
N GLY A 103 1.84 -4.88 -21.25
CA GLY A 103 0.46 -4.36 -21.18
C GLY A 103 0.23 -3.10 -22.03
N LEU A 104 1.21 -2.22 -22.12
CA LEU A 104 1.14 -1.03 -22.98
C LEU A 104 1.17 -1.42 -24.46
N GLN A 105 1.96 -2.44 -24.83
CA GLN A 105 1.99 -2.93 -26.20
C GLN A 105 0.65 -3.55 -26.62
N GLU A 106 0.03 -4.37 -25.75
CA GLU A 106 -1.30 -4.94 -26.02
C GLU A 106 -2.36 -3.85 -26.22
N LEU A 107 -2.24 -2.76 -25.46
CA LEU A 107 -3.13 -1.61 -25.60
C LEU A 107 -2.91 -0.88 -26.93
N LEU A 108 -1.65 -0.71 -27.36
CA LEU A 108 -1.31 -0.06 -28.65
C LEU A 108 -1.76 -0.86 -29.87
N GLU A 109 -1.80 -2.18 -29.78
CA GLU A 109 -2.30 -3.03 -30.85
C GLU A 109 -3.83 -2.92 -30.99
N ARG A 110 -4.54 -2.79 -29.86
CA ARG A 110 -6.01 -2.84 -29.84
C ARG A 110 -6.68 -1.47 -29.95
N PHE A 111 -6.02 -0.40 -29.55
CA PHE A 111 -6.59 0.94 -29.45
C PHE A 111 -5.80 1.96 -30.28
N PRO A 112 -6.41 3.11 -30.62
CA PRO A 112 -5.71 4.21 -31.26
C PRO A 112 -4.44 4.63 -30.47
N PRO A 113 -3.32 4.95 -31.13
CA PRO A 113 -2.04 5.21 -30.46
C PRO A 113 -2.10 6.31 -29.40
N VAL A 114 -2.89 7.36 -29.63
CA VAL A 114 -3.06 8.47 -28.67
C VAL A 114 -3.77 8.01 -27.39
N MET A 115 -4.79 7.16 -27.53
CA MET A 115 -5.53 6.63 -26.38
C MET A 115 -4.66 5.67 -25.56
N ALA A 116 -3.96 4.78 -26.24
CA ALA A 116 -3.12 3.76 -25.59
C ALA A 116 -1.82 4.32 -25.02
N GLY A 117 -1.14 5.21 -25.76
CA GLY A 117 0.17 5.72 -25.40
C GLY A 117 0.14 6.96 -24.50
N VAL A 118 -0.91 7.79 -24.57
CA VAL A 118 -0.97 9.07 -23.84
C VAL A 118 -2.12 9.09 -22.84
N ALA A 119 -3.35 8.87 -23.29
CA ALA A 119 -4.52 9.03 -22.44
C ALA A 119 -4.54 8.03 -21.27
N PHE A 120 -4.34 6.74 -21.55
CA PHE A 120 -4.40 5.69 -20.53
C PHE A 120 -3.27 5.80 -19.49
N PRO A 121 -1.98 5.97 -19.86
CA PRO A 121 -0.93 6.19 -18.86
C PRO A 121 -1.15 7.44 -18.02
N THR A 122 -1.62 8.53 -18.65
CA THR A 122 -1.96 9.77 -17.93
C THR A 122 -3.08 9.53 -16.93
N PHE A 123 -4.13 8.79 -17.31
CA PHE A 123 -5.23 8.44 -16.42
C PHE A 123 -4.74 7.62 -15.21
N VAL A 124 -3.86 6.62 -15.43
CA VAL A 124 -3.27 5.83 -14.33
C VAL A 124 -2.47 6.71 -13.38
N ILE A 125 -1.62 7.60 -13.89
CA ILE A 125 -0.82 8.53 -13.08
C ILE A 125 -1.72 9.46 -12.25
N VAL A 126 -2.73 10.06 -12.87
CA VAL A 126 -3.69 10.93 -12.17
C VAL A 126 -4.46 10.14 -11.11
N GLY A 127 -4.88 8.91 -11.41
CA GLY A 127 -5.49 8.02 -10.42
C GLY A 127 -4.59 7.72 -9.22
N MET A 128 -3.29 7.49 -9.46
CA MET A 128 -2.30 7.30 -8.40
C MET A 128 -2.11 8.57 -7.56
N MET A 129 -2.06 9.76 -8.19
CA MET A 129 -2.00 11.03 -7.48
C MET A 129 -3.27 11.30 -6.65
N LEU A 130 -4.43 10.82 -7.12
CA LEU A 130 -5.71 11.00 -6.42
C LEU A 130 -5.93 9.97 -5.31
N THR A 131 -5.19 8.87 -5.30
CA THR A 131 -5.26 7.80 -4.30
C THR A 131 -5.24 8.30 -2.84
N PRO A 132 -4.32 9.19 -2.40
CA PRO A 132 -4.33 9.70 -1.03
C PRO A 132 -5.57 10.53 -0.66
N TYR A 133 -6.31 11.06 -1.64
CA TYR A 133 -7.52 11.86 -1.39
C TYR A 133 -8.80 11.00 -1.39
N ILE A 134 -8.79 9.89 -2.13
CA ILE A 134 -9.89 8.93 -2.17
C ILE A 134 -9.88 8.04 -0.92
N ASP A 135 -8.70 7.64 -0.45
CA ASP A 135 -8.58 6.80 0.74
C ASP A 135 -8.70 7.62 2.03
N LYS A 136 -9.94 7.71 2.53
CA LYS A 136 -10.29 8.44 3.76
C LYS A 136 -10.19 7.57 5.03
N ASN A 137 -9.49 6.43 4.99
CA ASN A 137 -9.48 5.53 6.14
C ASN A 137 -8.73 6.16 7.35
N PRO A 138 -9.34 6.25 8.54
CA PRO A 138 -8.74 6.91 9.70
C PRO A 138 -7.59 6.09 10.34
N SER A 139 -7.53 4.77 10.12
CA SER A 139 -6.45 3.91 10.60
C SER A 139 -5.50 3.51 9.48
N ARG A 140 -4.19 3.57 9.74
CA ARG A 140 -3.15 3.08 8.81
C ARG A 140 -2.77 1.62 9.05
N ARG A 141 -3.31 1.00 10.12
CA ARG A 141 -2.95 -0.37 10.50
C ARG A 141 -3.44 -1.35 9.42
N PRO A 142 -2.60 -2.33 9.00
CA PRO A 142 -3.00 -3.31 7.98
C PRO A 142 -4.26 -4.10 8.36
N GLN A 143 -4.45 -4.35 9.65
CA GLN A 143 -5.59 -5.10 10.18
C GLN A 143 -6.93 -4.39 9.97
N ASP A 144 -6.93 -3.07 9.87
CA ASP A 144 -8.13 -2.24 9.69
C ASP A 144 -8.42 -1.97 8.21
N ARG A 145 -7.54 -2.40 7.30
CA ARG A 145 -7.60 -2.13 5.84
C ARG A 145 -7.74 -3.40 5.00
N LYS A 146 -8.39 -4.43 5.54
CA LYS A 146 -8.51 -5.75 4.89
C LYS A 146 -9.07 -5.67 3.47
N VAL A 147 -10.09 -4.84 3.23
CA VAL A 147 -10.70 -4.68 1.89
C VAL A 147 -9.68 -4.09 0.90
N ALA A 148 -8.99 -3.01 1.28
CA ALA A 148 -7.98 -2.38 0.41
C ALA A 148 -6.81 -3.33 0.12
N ILE A 149 -6.35 -4.10 1.13
CA ILE A 149 -5.29 -5.10 0.97
C ILE A 149 -5.74 -6.23 0.05
N VAL A 150 -6.97 -6.74 0.20
CA VAL A 150 -7.50 -7.81 -0.65
C VAL A 150 -7.64 -7.33 -2.10
N LEU A 151 -8.19 -6.13 -2.33
CA LEU A 151 -8.30 -5.55 -3.68
C LEU A 151 -6.92 -5.33 -4.31
N MET A 152 -5.95 -4.82 -3.56
CA MET A 152 -4.57 -4.66 -4.02
C MET A 152 -3.91 -6.01 -4.35
N THR A 153 -4.15 -7.03 -3.53
CA THR A 153 -3.62 -8.38 -3.75
C THR A 153 -4.23 -9.00 -5.01
N ILE A 154 -5.55 -8.89 -5.21
CA ILE A 154 -6.23 -9.35 -6.42
C ILE A 154 -5.67 -8.61 -7.65
N TYR A 155 -5.49 -7.29 -7.57
CA TYR A 155 -4.89 -6.50 -8.63
C TYR A 155 -3.48 -6.99 -9.00
N ILE A 156 -2.61 -7.23 -8.02
CA ILE A 156 -1.25 -7.74 -8.25
C ILE A 156 -1.30 -9.13 -8.89
N MET A 157 -2.16 -10.02 -8.39
CA MET A 157 -2.30 -11.38 -8.95
C MET A 157 -2.78 -11.34 -10.40
N LEU A 158 -3.76 -10.49 -10.72
CA LEU A 158 -4.23 -10.29 -12.09
C LEU A 158 -3.14 -9.69 -12.98
N ALA A 159 -2.41 -8.68 -12.49
CA ALA A 159 -1.32 -8.05 -13.24
C ALA A 159 -0.22 -9.07 -13.57
N VAL A 160 0.21 -9.88 -12.59
CA VAL A 160 1.20 -10.95 -12.80
C VAL A 160 0.66 -11.99 -13.77
N ALA A 161 -0.60 -12.43 -13.61
CA ALA A 161 -1.21 -13.39 -14.52
C ALA A 161 -1.22 -12.87 -15.97
N PHE A 162 -1.61 -11.61 -16.20
CA PHE A 162 -1.59 -11.01 -17.53
C PHE A 162 -0.19 -10.89 -18.12
N VAL A 163 0.82 -10.57 -17.31
CA VAL A 163 2.23 -10.56 -17.77
C VAL A 163 2.68 -11.95 -18.18
N VAL A 164 2.45 -12.98 -17.34
CA VAL A 164 2.81 -14.37 -17.67
C VAL A 164 2.13 -14.80 -18.96
N ILE A 165 0.83 -14.55 -19.06
CA ILE A 165 0.03 -14.87 -20.22
C ILE A 165 0.59 -14.19 -21.48
N GLY A 166 0.82 -12.88 -21.45
CA GLY A 166 1.32 -12.15 -22.61
C GLY A 166 2.80 -12.43 -22.95
N VAL A 167 3.61 -12.92 -22.01
CA VAL A 167 4.98 -13.36 -22.30
C VAL A 167 4.98 -14.70 -23.03
N PHE A 168 4.18 -15.67 -22.58
CA PHE A 168 4.26 -17.06 -23.06
C PHE A 168 3.29 -17.41 -24.21
N PHE A 169 2.09 -16.81 -24.22
CA PHE A 169 1.02 -17.14 -25.17
C PHE A 169 0.90 -16.15 -26.33
N ARG A 170 1.69 -15.07 -26.32
CA ARG A 170 1.72 -14.09 -27.40
C ARG A 170 2.62 -14.53 -28.56
N GLY A 171 2.05 -14.56 -29.76
CA GLY A 171 2.69 -14.91 -31.02
C GLY A 171 3.30 -13.73 -31.78
N THR A 172 3.70 -13.99 -33.03
CA THR A 172 4.11 -12.97 -34.00
C THR A 172 2.90 -12.12 -34.40
N ALA A 173 3.09 -10.80 -34.56
CA ALA A 173 2.03 -9.83 -34.86
C ALA A 173 0.88 -9.78 -33.83
N PHE A 174 1.16 -9.93 -32.53
CA PHE A 174 0.18 -9.80 -31.44
C PHE A 174 -1.04 -10.74 -31.54
N THR A 175 -0.93 -11.80 -32.35
CA THR A 175 -1.93 -12.85 -32.44
C THR A 175 -1.75 -13.84 -31.30
N TRP A 176 -2.87 -14.34 -30.78
CA TRP A 176 -2.83 -15.35 -29.74
C TRP A 176 -2.59 -16.72 -30.34
N GLN A 177 -1.44 -17.32 -30.03
CA GLN A 177 -1.06 -18.63 -30.56
C GLN A 177 -1.59 -19.72 -29.61
N TRP A 178 -2.88 -20.03 -29.76
CA TRP A 178 -3.51 -21.17 -29.07
C TRP A 178 -2.91 -22.51 -29.49
N ASP A 179 -2.17 -22.57 -30.59
CA ASP A 179 -1.54 -23.78 -31.14
C ASP A 179 -0.67 -24.55 -30.12
N ARG A 180 -0.03 -23.83 -29.18
CA ARG A 180 0.77 -24.45 -28.10
C ARG A 180 -0.08 -25.19 -27.06
N LEU A 181 -1.38 -24.87 -26.98
CA LEU A 181 -2.33 -25.42 -26.00
C LEU A 181 -3.34 -26.36 -26.64
N LEU A 182 -3.82 -26.04 -27.85
CA LEU A 182 -4.88 -26.77 -28.56
C LEU A 182 -4.34 -27.65 -29.70
N GLY A 183 -3.04 -27.56 -30.02
CA GLY A 183 -2.46 -28.20 -31.20
C GLY A 183 -2.84 -27.48 -32.49
N HIS A 184 -2.06 -27.69 -33.55
CA HIS A 184 -2.38 -27.13 -34.86
C HIS A 184 -3.68 -27.75 -35.41
N PRO A 185 -4.66 -26.95 -35.86
CA PRO A 185 -5.79 -27.49 -36.61
C PRO A 185 -5.27 -27.98 -37.97
N GLY A 186 -4.96 -29.27 -38.08
CA GLY A 186 -4.69 -29.92 -39.36
C GLY A 186 -3.47 -30.84 -39.47
N VAL A 187 -2.70 -31.11 -38.41
CA VAL A 187 -1.65 -32.16 -38.47
C VAL A 187 -2.11 -33.37 -37.66
N HIS A 188 -2.68 -34.35 -38.34
CA HIS A 188 -2.84 -35.68 -37.79
C HIS A 188 -1.46 -36.35 -37.71
N PRO A 189 -1.07 -36.94 -36.56
CA PRO A 189 0.16 -37.71 -36.48
C PRO A 189 -0.05 -39.02 -37.25
N GLY A 190 0.37 -39.10 -38.52
CA GLY A 190 0.28 -40.37 -39.27
C GLY A 190 0.38 -40.40 -40.80
N THR A 191 0.77 -39.34 -41.51
CA THR A 191 1.06 -39.43 -42.96
C THR A 191 2.23 -38.55 -43.35
#